data_AF-A0A8J2X7Q5-F1
#
_entry.id   AF-A0A8J2X7Q5-F1
#
_cell.length_a   1.000
_cell.length_b   1.000
_cell.length_c   1.000
_cell.angle_alpha   90.00
_cell.angle_beta   90.00
_cell.angle_gamma   90.00
#
_symmetry.space_group_name_H-M   'P 1'
#
loop_
_entity.id
_entity.type
_entity.pdbx_description
1 polymer ?
#
loop_
_entity_poly.entity_id
_entity_poly.type
_entity_poly.pdbx_seq_one_letter_code
_entity_poly.pdbx_strand_id
1 'polypeptide(L)'
;MPCTIELSNEKREAQLEELKAAKCRLQKEFEELSAELSIVHKPKDVIDLHIQRLKEYNELRDVGLRLTQLIADEKACKVKDVFEEMGYEVAD
;
A
#
# COMPACT_ATOMS: atom_id res chain seq x y z
N MET A 1 1.78 1.73 -55.99
CA MET A 1 1.36 2.17 -54.64
C MET A 1 1.94 1.31 -53.48
N PRO A 2 3.25 0.97 -53.42
CA PRO A 2 3.87 0.38 -52.21
C PRO A 2 4.58 1.41 -51.29
N CYS A 3 4.99 2.56 -51.85
CA CYS A 3 5.83 3.55 -51.16
C CYS A 3 5.17 4.18 -49.91
N THR A 4 3.85 4.34 -49.90
CA THR A 4 3.12 4.94 -48.76
C THR A 4 3.08 4.02 -47.52
N ILE A 5 3.13 2.70 -47.74
CA ILE A 5 3.06 1.70 -46.67
C ILE A 5 4.43 1.58 -45.99
N GLU A 6 5.52 1.63 -46.75
CA GLU A 6 6.89 1.59 -46.23
C GLU A 6 7.22 2.83 -45.39
N LEU A 7 6.90 4.04 -45.86
CA LEU A 7 7.01 5.28 -45.09
C LEU A 7 6.20 5.27 -43.78
N SER A 8 5.06 4.56 -43.77
CA SER A 8 4.24 4.40 -42.58
C SER A 8 4.80 3.34 -41.63
N ASN A 9 5.52 2.34 -42.12
CA ASN A 9 6.21 1.33 -41.30
C ASN A 9 7.44 1.94 -40.63
N GLU A 10 8.27 2.69 -41.38
CA GLU A 10 9.46 3.37 -40.85
C GLU A 10 9.11 4.37 -39.73
N LYS A 11 8.02 5.14 -39.90
CA LYS A 11 7.53 6.05 -38.84
C LYS A 11 7.08 5.31 -37.59
N ARG A 12 6.45 4.15 -37.73
CA ARG A 12 6.02 3.31 -36.60
C ARG A 12 7.21 2.67 -35.90
N GLU A 13 8.24 2.27 -36.64
CA GLU A 13 9.49 1.74 -36.08
C GLU A 13 10.27 2.83 -35.33
N ALA A 14 10.34 4.04 -35.87
CA ALA A 14 10.95 5.19 -35.19
C ALA A 14 10.23 5.53 -33.88
N GLN A 15 8.90 5.54 -33.89
CA GLN A 15 8.09 5.74 -32.68
C GLN A 15 8.28 4.62 -31.66
N LEU A 16 8.31 3.36 -32.11
CA LEU A 16 8.57 2.21 -31.24
C LEU A 16 9.92 2.35 -30.53
N GLU A 17 10.94 2.81 -31.26
CA GLU A 17 12.29 2.93 -30.71
C GLU A 17 12.41 4.12 -29.76
N GLU A 18 11.73 5.24 -30.05
CA GLU A 18 11.61 6.37 -29.13
C GLU A 18 10.88 5.97 -27.84
N LEU A 19 9.76 5.23 -27.96
CA LEU A 19 9.01 4.72 -26.82
C LEU A 19 9.83 3.72 -25.98
N LYS A 20 10.61 2.84 -26.60
CA LYS A 20 11.53 1.94 -25.88
C LYS A 20 12.63 2.71 -25.17
N ALA A 21 13.20 3.72 -25.82
CA ALA A 21 14.21 4.58 -25.22
C ALA A 21 13.65 5.35 -24.02
N ALA A 22 12.43 5.91 -24.15
CA ALA A 22 11.72 6.58 -23.07
C ALA A 22 11.42 5.62 -21.90
N LYS A 23 10.96 4.40 -22.19
CA LYS A 23 10.74 3.37 -21.17
C LYS A 23 12.05 3.01 -20.44
N CYS A 24 13.15 2.85 -21.17
CA CYS A 24 14.45 2.53 -20.60
C CYS A 24 14.96 3.65 -19.69
N ARG A 25 14.77 4.92 -20.08
CA ARG A 25 15.12 6.08 -19.22
C ARG A 25 14.28 6.10 -17.94
N LEU A 26 12.95 5.99 -18.08
CA LEU A 26 12.05 6.00 -16.94
C LEU A 26 12.32 4.84 -15.97
N GLN A 27 12.71 3.68 -16.50
CA GLN A 27 13.05 2.52 -15.69
C GLN A 27 14.37 2.72 -14.92
N LYS A 28 15.37 3.37 -15.53
CA LYS A 28 16.61 3.76 -14.83
C LYS A 28 16.36 4.82 -13.76
N GLU A 29 15.59 5.85 -14.07
CA GLU A 29 15.20 6.88 -13.09
C GLU A 29 14.46 6.25 -11.90
N PHE A 30 13.59 5.28 -12.16
CA PHE A 30 12.91 4.52 -11.11
C PHE A 30 13.86 3.67 -10.28
N GLU A 31 14.82 2.96 -10.90
CA GLU A 31 15.82 2.15 -10.19
C GLU A 31 16.75 3.02 -9.33
N GLU A 32 17.19 4.17 -9.84
CA GLU A 32 18.01 5.15 -9.11
C GLU A 32 17.26 5.71 -7.91
N LEU A 33 16.02 6.17 -8.10
CA LEU A 33 15.20 6.72 -7.02
C LEU A 33 14.81 5.64 -5.99
N SER A 34 14.55 4.42 -6.45
CA SER A 34 14.25 3.27 -5.58
C SER A 34 15.45 2.85 -4.73
N ALA A 35 16.67 2.94 -5.29
CA ALA A 35 17.90 2.68 -4.57
C ALA A 35 18.21 3.79 -3.55
N GLU A 36 18.00 5.06 -3.91
CA GLU A 36 18.22 6.21 -3.04
C GLU A 36 17.29 6.20 -1.82
N LEU A 37 16.02 5.85 -2.02
CA LEU A 37 15.02 5.77 -0.95
C LEU A 37 15.05 4.44 -0.16
N SER A 38 15.98 3.53 -0.45
CA SER A 38 16.05 2.18 0.15
C SER A 38 14.71 1.42 0.08
N ILE A 39 13.96 1.63 -1.01
CA ILE A 39 12.66 1.00 -1.24
C ILE A 39 12.94 -0.41 -1.76
N VAL A 40 13.14 -1.34 -0.83
CA VAL A 40 13.31 -2.78 -1.14
C VAL A 40 11.98 -3.42 -1.58
N HIS A 41 10.85 -2.79 -1.25
CA HIS A 41 9.51 -3.32 -1.52
C HIS A 41 8.86 -2.58 -2.67
N LYS A 42 8.32 -3.30 -3.66
CA LYS A 42 7.61 -2.67 -4.78
C LYS A 42 6.46 -1.82 -4.22
N PRO A 43 6.05 -0.74 -4.89
CA PRO A 43 4.93 0.10 -4.41
C PRO A 43 3.66 -0.71 -4.09
N LYS A 44 3.40 -1.79 -4.84
CA LYS A 44 2.33 -2.74 -4.55
C LYS A 44 2.51 -3.44 -3.21
N ASP A 45 3.71 -3.96 -2.94
CA ASP A 45 4.03 -4.67 -1.70
C ASP A 45 3.87 -3.75 -0.47
N VAL A 46 4.20 -2.46 -0.60
CA VAL A 46 4.01 -1.46 0.47
C VAL A 46 2.52 -1.21 0.73
N ILE A 47 1.72 -1.08 -0.33
CA ILE A 47 0.27 -0.91 -0.22
C ILE A 47 -0.36 -2.15 0.41
N ASP A 48 0.02 -3.34 -0.06
CA ASP A 48 -0.49 -4.62 0.44
C ASP A 48 -0.13 -4.80 1.93
N LEU A 49 1.10 -4.46 2.31
CA LEU A 49 1.55 -4.49 3.71
C LEU A 49 0.74 -3.52 4.58
N HIS A 50 0.45 -2.31 4.08
CA HIS A 50 -0.32 -1.33 4.83
C HIS A 50 -1.79 -1.78 4.99
N ILE A 51 -2.40 -2.33 3.95
CA ILE A 51 -3.74 -2.92 3.99
C ILE A 51 -3.79 -4.06 5.00
N GLN A 52 -2.79 -4.95 4.97
CA GLN A 52 -2.70 -6.07 5.90
C GLN A 52 -2.62 -5.58 7.36
N ARG A 53 -1.70 -4.65 7.66
CA ARG A 53 -1.53 -4.10 9.01
C ARG A 53 -2.78 -3.40 9.51
N LEU A 54 -3.48 -2.65 8.65
CA LEU A 54 -4.72 -1.98 9.02
C LEU A 54 -5.83 -2.98 9.34
N LYS A 55 -5.92 -4.07 8.55
CA LYS A 55 -6.87 -5.14 8.80
C LYS A 55 -6.57 -5.85 10.12
N GLU A 56 -5.32 -6.23 10.36
CA GLU A 56 -4.88 -6.86 11.61
C GLU A 56 -5.16 -5.98 12.83
N TYR A 57 -4.88 -4.67 12.73
CA TYR A 57 -5.20 -3.71 13.79
C TYR A 57 -6.70 -3.66 14.08
N ASN A 58 -7.55 -3.57 13.05
CA ASN A 58 -8.99 -3.52 13.24
C ASN A 58 -9.53 -4.82 13.87
N GLU A 59 -9.08 -5.97 13.39
CA GLU A 59 -9.48 -7.27 13.95
C GLU A 59 -9.06 -7.39 15.42
N LEU A 60 -7.82 -6.99 15.76
CA LEU A 60 -7.33 -7.03 17.14
C LEU A 60 -8.11 -6.07 18.04
N ARG A 61 -8.35 -4.85 17.58
CA ARG A 61 -9.13 -3.84 18.32
C ARG A 61 -10.55 -4.34 18.59
N ASP A 62 -11.21 -4.92 17.59
CA ASP A 62 -12.59 -5.39 17.72
C ASP A 62 -12.69 -6.61 18.67
N VAL A 63 -11.72 -7.53 18.61
CA VAL A 63 -11.62 -8.64 19.58
C VAL A 63 -11.35 -8.12 20.98
N GLY A 64 -10.41 -7.18 21.13
CA GLY A 64 -10.10 -6.54 22.40
C GLY A 64 -11.33 -5.86 23.02
N LEU A 65 -12.04 -5.04 22.25
CA LEU A 65 -13.28 -4.39 22.69
C LEU A 65 -14.36 -5.39 23.10
N ARG A 66 -14.53 -6.49 22.36
CA ARG A 66 -15.47 -7.57 22.74
C ARG A 66 -15.09 -8.20 24.08
N LEU A 67 -13.80 -8.47 24.31
CA LEU A 67 -13.34 -9.03 25.58
C LEU A 67 -13.56 -8.05 26.73
N THR A 68 -13.23 -6.77 26.53
CA THR A 68 -13.47 -5.73 27.52
C THR A 68 -14.96 -5.58 27.84
N GLN A 69 -15.84 -5.67 26.85
CA GLN A 69 -17.29 -5.65 27.06
C GLN A 69 -17.75 -6.83 27.93
N LEU A 70 -17.26 -8.05 27.66
CA LEU A 70 -17.60 -9.22 28.48
C LEU A 70 -17.19 -9.04 29.95
N ILE A 71 -15.99 -8.49 30.19
CA ILE A 71 -15.50 -8.19 31.54
C ILE A 71 -16.37 -7.10 32.20
N ALA A 72 -16.73 -6.06 31.46
CA ALA A 72 -17.58 -4.98 31.94
C ALA A 72 -18.97 -5.48 32.34
N ASP A 73 -19.56 -6.36 31.52
CA ASP A 73 -20.86 -6.99 31.77
C ASP A 73 -20.81 -7.87 33.03
N GLU A 74 -19.76 -8.68 33.21
CA GLU A 74 -19.56 -9.52 34.40
C GLU A 74 -19.36 -8.69 35.68
N LYS A 75 -18.61 -7.58 35.59
CA LYS A 75 -18.40 -6.64 36.70
C LYS A 75 -19.55 -5.66 36.92
N ALA A 76 -20.57 -5.67 36.06
CA ALA A 76 -21.65 -4.68 36.02
C ALA A 76 -21.14 -3.22 36.03
N CYS A 77 -20.05 -2.95 35.31
CA CYS A 77 -19.44 -1.63 35.17
C CYS A 77 -19.40 -1.19 33.70
N LYS A 78 -18.93 0.03 33.42
CA LYS A 78 -18.77 0.50 32.04
C LYS A 78 -17.45 0.02 31.46
N VAL A 79 -17.41 -0.19 30.15
CA VAL A 79 -16.19 -0.52 29.40
C VAL A 79 -15.05 0.47 29.68
N LYS A 80 -15.36 1.75 29.86
CA LYS A 80 -14.38 2.79 30.23
C LYS A 80 -13.71 2.50 31.58
N ASP A 81 -14.48 2.06 32.57
CA ASP A 81 -13.97 1.76 33.92
C ASP A 81 -12.99 0.57 33.86
N VAL A 82 -13.25 -0.39 32.97
CA VAL A 82 -12.34 -1.53 32.71
C VAL A 82 -11.05 -1.07 32.02
N PHE A 83 -11.14 -0.15 31.05
CA PHE A 83 -9.95 0.42 30.40
C PHE A 83 -9.10 1.25 31.37
N GLU A 84 -9.73 2.05 32.23
CA GLU A 84 -9.06 2.80 33.30
C GLU A 84 -8.38 1.85 34.31
N GLU A 85 -9.04 0.76 34.71
CA GLU A 85 -8.46 -0.29 35.58
C GLU A 85 -7.25 -0.98 34.92
N MET A 86 -7.28 -1.17 33.60
CA MET A 86 -6.15 -1.71 32.84
C MET A 86 -5.03 -0.69 32.59
N GLY A 87 -5.19 0.56 33.04
CA GLY A 87 -4.22 1.64 32.83
C GLY A 87 -4.12 2.09 31.37
N TYR A 88 -5.19 1.89 30.58
CA TYR A 88 -5.24 2.24 29.18
C TYR A 88 -6.19 3.42 28.97
N GLU A 89 -5.67 4.56 28.52
CA GLU A 89 -6.51 5.66 28.06
C GLU A 89 -6.93 5.39 26.61
N VAL A 90 -8.24 5.34 26.37
CA VAL A 90 -8.78 5.30 25.00
C VAL A 90 -8.59 6.69 24.39
N ALA A 91 -7.39 6.94 23.87
CA ALA A 91 -7.12 8.07 22.99
C ALA A 91 -7.39 7.61 21.55
N ASP A 92 -8.37 8.25 20.91
CA ASP A 92 -8.62 8.12 19.46
C ASP A 92 -7.40 8.57 18.64
#